data_AF-A0A7V5YHN3-F1
#
_entry.id   AF-A0A7V5YHN3-F1
#
_cell.length_a   1.000
_cell.length_b   1.000
_cell.length_c   1.000
_cell.angle_alpha   90.00
_cell.angle_beta   90.00
_cell.angle_gamma   90.00
#
_symmetry.space_group_name_H-M   'P 1'
#
loop_
_entity.id
_entity.type
_entity.pdbx_description
1 polymer ?
#
loop_
_entity_poly.entity_id
_entity_poly.type
_entity_poly.pdbx_seq_one_letter_code
_entity_poly.pdbx_strand_id
1 'polypeptide(L)'
;FDNLKGESPKNHFTVGIIDDVTGTSLPMEKEIDVAPEGTIQCKFWGLGADGTVGANKNAIKIVGNNTDLYAQGYFAYDAKKSGGITMSHLRFGKERIQSPYLVKSADYIACHNPAFVHKYDLLAGIKENGTFVLNCPWTGDVLEKNLPASLKRTIAEKHLKFYTIDAVKLAGEVGLGGRINMIMQTVFFKLAGVLPVDEAIAHLKEAIVKAYGKKGEKVVQMNNAGVDAALDNLVEVSVPASWASASGSDGSKETHIPEWVIKVMRPMDLQEGDELPVSAFAAELDGEYDWTGPDGTFPSATSQYEKRGVAISVPEWNPDNCIQCNFCSFVCPHAAIRPVLATDDELNDAPSGFTTIPARGKGLDGFQFRVQVSTLDCTGCGSCVSVCPGMKGEKALTLKPLASQTEVQVKNHQFSSQLPVHDDVIGPETVKGSQFRRPLFEFSGACPGCGETPYVKLATQLFGDRMLIANATGCSSIYGGSAPAAPYCVNKDGHGPAWGNSLFEDNAEYGFGMHLALTARRDHLTRLMTDAIDSDVSAEIKSALSDWLARKDNAEGSRTAGQRLVSLLERDAGNNDVLKRILSMKDLLTKKSIWIFGGDGWAYDIGYGGLDHVMAMNKDVNVLVMDT
;
A
#
# COMPACT_ATOMS: atom_id res chain seq x y z
N PHE A 1 -35.44 14.38 -0.40
CA PHE A 1 -36.76 15.05 -0.38
C PHE A 1 -37.89 14.05 -0.17
N ASP A 2 -37.80 12.84 -0.71
CA ASP A 2 -38.92 11.91 -0.70
C ASP A 2 -39.28 11.40 0.70
N ASN A 3 -38.30 11.27 1.62
CA ASN A 3 -38.58 11.06 3.04
C ASN A 3 -39.57 12.09 3.63
N LEU A 4 -39.45 13.39 3.27
CA LEU A 4 -40.35 14.43 3.77
C LEU A 4 -41.78 14.31 3.22
N LYS A 5 -41.94 13.69 2.05
CA LYS A 5 -43.25 13.47 1.43
C LYS A 5 -43.92 12.19 1.93
N GLY A 6 -43.18 11.31 2.60
CA GLY A 6 -43.69 10.05 3.11
C GLY A 6 -44.73 10.24 4.21
N GLU A 7 -45.60 9.25 4.40
CA GLU A 7 -46.66 9.26 5.43
C GLU A 7 -46.08 9.28 6.86
N SER A 8 -44.87 8.76 7.04
CA SER A 8 -44.14 8.78 8.31
C SER A 8 -42.67 9.07 8.06
N PRO A 9 -42.29 10.35 7.89
CA PRO A 9 -40.90 10.74 7.64
C PRO A 9 -39.99 10.26 8.77
N LYS A 10 -38.92 9.55 8.40
CA LYS A 10 -37.90 9.11 9.35
C LYS A 10 -37.18 10.34 9.91
N ASN A 11 -36.95 10.36 11.22
CA ASN A 11 -36.15 11.37 11.92
C ASN A 11 -34.81 10.75 12.38
N HIS A 12 -33.83 11.59 12.72
CA HIS A 12 -32.46 11.15 13.09
C HIS A 12 -31.86 10.15 12.10
N PHE A 13 -32.14 10.37 10.80
CA PHE A 13 -31.66 9.50 9.74
C PHE A 13 -30.25 9.88 9.30
N THR A 14 -29.60 8.95 8.62
CA THR A 14 -28.35 9.16 7.90
C THR A 14 -28.60 9.09 6.38
N VAL A 15 -27.74 9.73 5.58
CA VAL A 15 -27.78 9.70 4.10
C VAL A 15 -26.35 9.52 3.60
N GLY A 16 -26.18 8.67 2.59
CA GLY A 16 -24.86 8.40 1.98
C GLY A 16 -24.13 7.19 2.56
N ILE A 17 -24.74 6.45 3.50
CA ILE A 17 -24.22 5.19 4.03
C ILE A 17 -25.32 4.13 4.09
N ILE A 18 -24.95 2.86 4.19
CA ILE A 18 -25.85 1.74 4.48
C ILE A 18 -25.71 1.41 5.97
N ASP A 19 -26.59 1.97 6.81
CA ASP A 19 -26.64 1.64 8.24
C ASP A 19 -27.62 0.50 8.50
N ASP A 20 -27.11 -0.71 8.39
CA ASP A 20 -27.79 -1.98 8.68
C ASP A 20 -27.66 -2.43 10.15
N VAL A 21 -26.96 -1.65 10.98
CA VAL A 21 -26.78 -1.93 12.41
C VAL A 21 -27.83 -1.20 13.24
N THR A 22 -27.91 0.13 13.11
CA THR A 22 -28.92 0.93 13.83
C THR A 22 -30.12 1.29 12.97
N GLY A 23 -30.09 0.94 11.68
CA GLY A 23 -31.23 1.09 10.78
C GLY A 23 -31.60 2.55 10.56
N THR A 24 -30.65 3.49 10.58
CA THR A 24 -30.91 4.94 10.46
C THR A 24 -30.85 5.46 9.03
N SER A 25 -30.21 4.75 8.09
CA SER A 25 -30.03 5.24 6.72
C SER A 25 -31.34 5.40 5.95
N LEU A 26 -31.40 6.38 5.06
CA LEU A 26 -32.43 6.46 4.01
C LEU A 26 -32.00 5.60 2.80
N PRO A 27 -32.95 4.96 2.10
CA PRO A 27 -32.64 4.22 0.88
C PRO A 27 -32.10 5.16 -0.20
N MET A 28 -31.04 4.75 -0.88
CA MET A 28 -30.50 5.45 -2.04
C MET A 28 -31.29 5.05 -3.28
N GLU A 29 -31.98 6.01 -3.90
CA GLU A 29 -32.66 5.80 -5.18
C GLU A 29 -31.68 5.91 -6.36
N LYS A 30 -32.18 5.65 -7.57
CA LYS A 30 -31.39 5.72 -8.80
C LYS A 30 -30.71 7.09 -8.95
N GLU A 31 -29.42 7.06 -9.28
CA GLU A 31 -28.65 8.28 -9.50
C GLU A 31 -29.19 9.08 -10.70
N ILE A 32 -29.32 10.40 -10.51
CA ILE A 32 -29.83 11.35 -11.51
C ILE A 32 -28.76 12.37 -11.87
N ASP A 33 -28.61 12.68 -13.17
CA ASP A 33 -27.73 13.76 -13.61
C ASP A 33 -28.46 15.10 -13.53
N VAL A 34 -28.04 15.94 -12.58
CA VAL A 34 -28.59 17.28 -12.35
C VAL A 34 -27.64 18.39 -12.78
N ALA A 35 -26.56 18.06 -13.50
CA ALA A 35 -25.69 19.08 -14.09
C ALA A 35 -26.48 19.88 -15.14
N PRO A 36 -26.24 21.21 -15.26
CA PRO A 36 -26.88 22.02 -16.30
C PRO A 36 -26.65 21.44 -17.69
N GLU A 37 -27.67 21.51 -18.56
CA GLU A 37 -27.57 21.02 -19.93
C GLU A 37 -26.38 21.66 -20.67
N GLY A 38 -25.67 20.87 -21.46
CA GLY A 38 -24.46 21.31 -22.16
C GLY A 38 -23.19 21.34 -21.30
N THR A 39 -23.23 20.92 -20.03
CA THR A 39 -22.02 20.74 -19.21
C THR A 39 -21.26 19.49 -19.64
N ILE A 40 -20.02 19.67 -20.09
CA ILE A 40 -19.08 18.58 -20.37
C ILE A 40 -18.47 18.12 -19.06
N GLN A 41 -18.58 16.83 -18.74
CA GLN A 41 -18.08 16.21 -17.53
C GLN A 41 -16.97 15.19 -17.85
N CYS A 42 -15.81 15.33 -17.23
CA CYS A 42 -14.63 14.50 -17.53
C CYS A 42 -14.08 13.81 -16.28
N LYS A 43 -13.60 12.57 -16.44
CA LYS A 43 -12.92 11.78 -15.41
C LYS A 43 -11.54 11.34 -15.88
N PHE A 44 -10.52 11.47 -15.04
CA PHE A 44 -9.16 11.05 -15.38
C PHE A 44 -8.59 10.16 -14.27
N TRP A 45 -8.22 8.95 -14.64
CA TRP A 45 -7.55 7.98 -13.79
C TRP A 45 -6.04 8.10 -14.00
N GLY A 46 -5.34 8.64 -13.01
CA GLY A 46 -3.89 8.86 -13.03
C GLY A 46 -3.18 8.14 -11.88
N LEU A 47 -1.87 7.98 -12.00
CA LEU A 47 -1.00 7.48 -10.94
C LEU A 47 -0.35 8.65 -10.19
N GLY A 48 -0.25 8.56 -8.86
CA GLY A 48 0.46 9.54 -8.06
C GLY A 48 1.87 9.80 -8.59
N ALA A 49 2.15 11.08 -8.90
CA ALA A 49 3.37 11.61 -9.54
C ALA A 49 3.54 11.43 -11.06
N ASP A 50 2.52 10.99 -11.80
CA ASP A 50 2.56 10.91 -13.28
C ASP A 50 2.34 12.27 -13.99
N GLY A 51 1.89 13.29 -13.25
CA GLY A 51 1.62 14.64 -13.74
C GLY A 51 0.18 14.91 -14.20
N THR A 52 -0.72 13.93 -14.11
CA THR A 52 -2.15 14.02 -14.53
C THR A 52 -2.87 15.19 -13.85
N VAL A 53 -2.80 15.28 -12.53
CA VAL A 53 -3.47 16.37 -11.78
C VAL A 53 -2.90 17.74 -12.16
N GLY A 54 -1.59 17.82 -12.39
CA GLY A 54 -0.95 19.06 -12.83
C GLY A 54 -1.44 19.51 -14.21
N ALA A 55 -1.52 18.57 -15.15
CA ALA A 55 -2.07 18.80 -16.49
C ALA A 55 -3.54 19.23 -16.43
N ASN A 56 -4.36 18.59 -15.61
CA ASN A 56 -5.77 18.93 -15.44
C ASN A 56 -5.97 20.32 -14.83
N LYS A 57 -5.18 20.71 -13.81
CA LYS A 57 -5.17 22.09 -13.28
C LYS A 57 -4.77 23.11 -14.35
N ASN A 58 -3.85 22.75 -15.24
CA ASN A 58 -3.44 23.61 -16.35
C ASN A 58 -4.56 23.72 -17.41
N ALA A 59 -5.22 22.61 -17.76
CA ALA A 59 -6.35 22.59 -18.69
C ALA A 59 -7.50 23.47 -18.20
N ILE A 60 -7.86 23.42 -16.92
CA ILE A 60 -8.85 24.33 -16.31
C ILE A 60 -8.46 25.79 -16.54
N LYS A 61 -7.19 26.15 -16.30
CA LYS A 61 -6.71 27.52 -16.48
C LYS A 61 -6.71 27.95 -17.94
N ILE A 62 -6.40 27.04 -18.87
CA ILE A 62 -6.44 27.32 -20.31
C ILE A 62 -7.88 27.62 -20.72
N VAL A 63 -8.83 26.75 -20.38
CA VAL A 63 -10.23 26.94 -20.78
C VAL A 63 -10.83 28.16 -20.10
N GLY A 64 -10.67 28.31 -18.78
CA GLY A 64 -11.29 29.39 -18.01
C GLY A 64 -10.70 30.79 -18.28
N ASN A 65 -9.46 30.92 -18.75
CA ASN A 65 -8.86 32.23 -19.06
C ASN A 65 -9.05 32.65 -20.52
N ASN A 66 -9.40 31.71 -21.42
CA ASN A 66 -9.49 31.97 -22.85
C ASN A 66 -10.89 31.75 -23.42
N THR A 67 -11.88 31.44 -22.57
CA THR A 67 -13.29 31.25 -22.97
C THR A 67 -14.23 31.86 -21.94
N ASP A 68 -15.51 32.00 -22.33
CA ASP A 68 -16.60 32.39 -21.42
C ASP A 68 -17.19 31.18 -20.64
N LEU A 69 -16.58 29.99 -20.74
CA LEU A 69 -17.06 28.81 -20.03
C LEU A 69 -16.67 28.88 -18.55
N TYR A 70 -17.60 28.49 -17.69
CA TYR A 70 -17.27 28.10 -16.32
C TYR A 70 -16.46 26.81 -16.35
N ALA A 71 -15.42 26.76 -15.52
CA ALA A 71 -14.57 25.59 -15.34
C ALA A 71 -14.52 25.19 -13.86
N GLN A 72 -14.72 23.91 -13.58
CA GLN A 72 -14.62 23.32 -12.24
C GLN A 72 -13.63 22.16 -12.27
N GLY A 73 -12.85 22.02 -11.20
CA GLY A 73 -12.01 20.85 -10.98
C GLY A 73 -12.02 20.40 -9.53
N TYR A 74 -12.20 19.09 -9.34
CA TYR A 74 -12.01 18.41 -8.07
C TYR A 74 -11.04 17.24 -8.27
N PHE A 75 -10.20 16.96 -7.27
CA PHE A 75 -9.15 15.94 -7.36
C PHE A 75 -9.22 15.04 -6.13
N ALA A 76 -9.60 13.78 -6.33
CA ALA A 76 -9.51 12.76 -5.31
C ALA A 76 -8.12 12.13 -5.35
N TYR A 77 -7.46 12.10 -4.19
CA TYR A 77 -6.13 11.55 -4.01
C TYR A 77 -6.20 10.34 -3.08
N ASP A 78 -5.36 9.35 -3.35
CA ASP A 78 -5.10 8.23 -2.47
C ASP A 78 -4.32 8.68 -1.21
N ALA A 79 -4.48 7.95 -0.10
CA ALA A 79 -3.67 8.11 1.11
C ALA A 79 -2.20 7.71 0.87
N LYS A 80 -1.95 6.83 -0.11
CA LYS A 80 -0.60 6.45 -0.53
C LYS A 80 0.11 7.66 -1.15
N LYS A 81 1.18 8.11 -0.49
CA LYS A 81 1.94 9.32 -0.89
C LYS A 81 2.46 9.29 -2.32
N SER A 82 2.79 8.11 -2.86
CA SER A 82 3.23 7.96 -4.24
C SER A 82 2.82 6.60 -4.82
N GLY A 83 2.57 6.57 -6.13
CA GLY A 83 2.05 5.39 -6.82
C GLY A 83 0.63 5.00 -6.41
N GLY A 84 -0.05 5.83 -5.59
CA GLY A 84 -1.48 5.69 -5.33
C GLY A 84 -2.30 6.13 -6.54
N ILE A 85 -3.59 5.86 -6.51
CA ILE A 85 -4.50 6.33 -7.55
C ILE A 85 -4.80 7.84 -7.39
N THR A 86 -5.05 8.52 -8.50
CA THR A 86 -5.62 9.86 -8.50
C THR A 86 -6.80 9.90 -9.47
N MET A 87 -7.91 10.46 -9.04
CA MET A 87 -9.09 10.68 -9.89
C MET A 87 -9.36 12.17 -10.01
N SER A 88 -9.24 12.70 -11.22
CA SER A 88 -9.60 14.09 -11.50
C SER A 88 -11.01 14.16 -12.07
N HIS A 89 -11.82 15.06 -11.53
CA HIS A 89 -13.19 15.34 -11.97
C HIS A 89 -13.24 16.77 -12.49
N LEU A 90 -13.43 16.92 -13.80
CA LEU A 90 -13.51 18.24 -14.43
C LEU A 90 -14.92 18.47 -14.97
N ARG A 91 -15.36 19.72 -14.94
CA ARG A 91 -16.60 20.16 -15.61
C ARG A 91 -16.36 21.48 -16.33
N PHE A 92 -16.94 21.61 -17.52
CA PHE A 92 -16.92 22.82 -18.33
C PHE A 92 -18.32 23.11 -18.88
N GLY A 93 -18.81 24.33 -18.78
CA GLY A 93 -20.17 24.67 -19.23
C GLY A 93 -20.41 26.16 -19.36
N LYS A 94 -21.43 26.53 -20.14
CA LYS A 94 -21.84 27.94 -20.30
C LYS A 94 -22.56 28.47 -19.06
N GLU A 95 -23.30 27.59 -18.39
CA GLU A 95 -23.99 27.89 -17.14
C GLU A 95 -23.07 27.74 -15.95
N ARG A 96 -23.39 28.45 -14.87
CA ARG A 96 -22.64 28.38 -13.62
C ARG A 96 -22.68 26.95 -13.06
N ILE A 97 -21.50 26.37 -12.82
CA ILE A 97 -21.39 25.00 -12.28
C ILE A 97 -21.64 25.01 -10.77
N GLN A 98 -22.75 24.40 -10.34
CA GLN A 98 -23.16 24.26 -8.93
C GLN A 98 -23.15 22.80 -8.45
N SER A 99 -22.23 21.98 -8.99
CA SER A 99 -22.13 20.55 -8.69
C SER A 99 -20.97 20.25 -7.72
N PRO A 100 -21.08 20.50 -6.40
CA PRO A 100 -20.03 20.21 -5.41
C PRO A 100 -19.99 18.71 -5.05
N TYR A 101 -20.05 17.84 -6.06
CA TYR A 101 -20.02 16.39 -5.95
C TYR A 101 -19.20 15.80 -7.12
N LEU A 102 -18.74 14.56 -6.97
CA LEU A 102 -17.93 13.86 -7.98
C LEU A 102 -18.68 13.72 -9.31
N VAL A 103 -17.95 13.55 -10.42
CA VAL A 103 -18.58 13.26 -11.72
C VAL A 103 -19.12 11.83 -11.71
N LYS A 104 -20.44 11.72 -11.88
CA LYS A 104 -21.21 10.47 -11.91
C LYS A 104 -21.66 10.07 -13.31
N SER A 105 -21.79 11.05 -14.21
CA SER A 105 -22.11 10.87 -15.63
C SER A 105 -21.04 11.57 -16.46
N ALA A 106 -20.10 10.83 -17.04
CA ALA A 106 -18.94 11.39 -17.76
C ALA A 106 -19.11 11.32 -19.29
N ASP A 107 -18.80 12.43 -19.96
CA ASP A 107 -18.70 12.54 -21.43
C ASP A 107 -17.34 12.04 -21.93
N TYR A 108 -16.30 12.21 -21.10
CA TYR A 108 -14.92 11.81 -21.40
C TYR A 108 -14.29 11.11 -20.20
N ILE A 109 -13.71 9.94 -20.42
CA ILE A 109 -12.88 9.23 -19.44
C ILE A 109 -11.51 8.94 -20.04
N ALA A 110 -10.45 9.25 -19.30
CA ALA A 110 -9.09 8.84 -19.64
C ALA A 110 -8.47 7.97 -18.55
N CYS A 111 -7.79 6.90 -18.96
CA CYS A 111 -6.97 6.05 -18.11
C CYS A 111 -5.50 6.22 -18.51
N HIS A 112 -4.71 6.83 -17.64
CA HIS A 112 -3.31 7.18 -17.91
C HIS A 112 -2.34 6.06 -17.49
N ASN A 113 -2.82 5.00 -16.84
CA ASN A 113 -2.00 3.87 -16.42
C ASN A 113 -2.67 2.54 -16.78
N PRO A 114 -2.07 1.71 -17.65
CA PRO A 114 -2.67 0.44 -18.07
C PRO A 114 -2.84 -0.57 -16.94
N ALA A 115 -2.11 -0.43 -15.81
CA ALA A 115 -2.26 -1.30 -14.65
C ALA A 115 -3.66 -1.21 -14.00
N PHE A 116 -4.42 -0.14 -14.27
CA PHE A 116 -5.75 0.06 -13.72
C PHE A 116 -6.84 -0.72 -14.45
N VAL A 117 -6.58 -1.16 -15.69
CA VAL A 117 -7.54 -1.84 -16.57
C VAL A 117 -8.13 -3.10 -15.95
N HIS A 118 -7.32 -3.87 -15.20
CA HIS A 118 -7.76 -5.11 -14.55
C HIS A 118 -8.18 -4.91 -13.10
N LYS A 119 -8.15 -3.67 -12.59
CA LYS A 119 -8.37 -3.38 -11.18
C LYS A 119 -9.67 -2.64 -10.98
N TYR A 120 -9.84 -1.50 -11.64
CA TYR A 120 -10.95 -0.60 -11.37
C TYR A 120 -12.04 -0.69 -12.44
N ASP A 121 -13.29 -0.40 -12.07
CA ASP A 121 -14.31 -0.04 -13.04
C ASP A 121 -14.06 1.37 -13.60
N LEU A 122 -13.14 1.44 -14.55
CA LEU A 122 -12.73 2.69 -15.20
C LEU A 122 -13.91 3.44 -15.85
N LEU A 123 -14.89 2.69 -16.34
CA LEU A 123 -16.01 3.21 -17.14
C LEU A 123 -17.30 3.40 -16.32
N ALA A 124 -17.23 3.24 -15.00
CA ALA A 124 -18.31 3.58 -14.08
C ALA A 124 -18.86 4.97 -14.38
N GLY A 125 -20.12 5.03 -14.79
CA GLY A 125 -20.81 6.30 -15.10
C GLY A 125 -20.46 6.94 -16.44
N ILE A 126 -19.79 6.28 -17.38
CA ILE A 126 -19.62 6.85 -18.73
C ILE A 126 -20.97 6.91 -19.46
N LYS A 127 -21.23 8.02 -20.16
CA LYS A 127 -22.42 8.20 -21.00
C LYS A 127 -22.34 7.36 -22.28
N GLU A 128 -23.49 7.06 -22.87
CA GLU A 128 -23.56 6.48 -24.21
C GLU A 128 -22.92 7.43 -25.23
N ASN A 129 -22.21 6.89 -26.22
CA ASN A 129 -21.39 7.63 -27.19
C ASN A 129 -20.26 8.47 -26.56
N GLY A 130 -19.97 8.25 -25.28
CA GLY A 130 -18.87 8.89 -24.57
C GLY A 130 -17.50 8.50 -25.14
N THR A 131 -16.49 9.30 -24.81
CA THR A 131 -15.11 9.05 -25.25
C THR A 131 -14.31 8.37 -24.15
N PHE A 132 -13.65 7.26 -24.48
CA PHE A 132 -12.71 6.59 -23.60
C PHE A 132 -11.31 6.62 -24.22
N VAL A 133 -10.31 7.00 -23.43
CA VAL A 133 -8.90 6.97 -23.85
C VAL A 133 -8.05 6.14 -22.89
N LEU A 134 -7.24 5.24 -23.44
CA LEU A 134 -6.32 4.40 -22.68
C LEU A 134 -4.87 4.64 -23.09
N ASN A 135 -4.02 5.01 -22.13
CA ASN A 135 -2.57 4.99 -22.30
C ASN A 135 -2.06 3.56 -22.13
N CYS A 136 -1.61 2.92 -23.22
CA CYS A 136 -1.04 1.57 -23.18
C CYS A 136 -0.15 1.30 -24.40
N PRO A 137 0.81 0.37 -24.28
CA PRO A 137 1.62 -0.09 -25.42
C PRO A 137 0.91 -1.13 -26.30
N TRP A 138 -0.36 -1.44 -26.05
CA TRP A 138 -1.07 -2.56 -26.68
C TRP A 138 -1.75 -2.16 -27.99
N THR A 139 -1.59 -3.00 -29.01
CA THR A 139 -2.19 -2.81 -30.34
C THR A 139 -2.74 -4.13 -30.87
N GLY A 140 -3.77 -4.08 -31.73
CA GLY A 140 -4.32 -5.27 -32.40
C GLY A 140 -4.69 -6.39 -31.42
N ASP A 141 -4.29 -7.62 -31.73
CA ASP A 141 -4.56 -8.82 -30.92
C ASP A 141 -4.04 -8.70 -29.47
N VAL A 142 -2.95 -7.94 -29.27
CA VAL A 142 -2.41 -7.71 -27.92
C VAL A 142 -3.38 -6.84 -27.11
N LEU A 143 -3.97 -5.81 -27.70
CA LEU A 143 -4.99 -5.00 -27.04
C LEU A 143 -6.21 -5.86 -26.69
N GLU A 144 -6.68 -6.67 -27.64
CA GLU A 144 -7.81 -7.55 -27.41
C GLU A 144 -7.53 -8.55 -26.27
N LYS A 145 -6.33 -9.12 -26.18
CA LYS A 145 -5.99 -10.06 -25.11
C LYS A 145 -5.91 -9.40 -23.73
N ASN A 146 -5.51 -8.13 -23.65
CA ASN A 146 -5.31 -7.43 -22.37
C ASN A 146 -6.58 -6.74 -21.86
N LEU A 147 -7.60 -6.46 -22.67
CA LEU A 147 -8.83 -5.84 -22.15
C LEU A 147 -9.76 -6.87 -21.48
N PRO A 148 -10.23 -6.64 -20.24
CA PRO A 148 -11.22 -7.46 -19.55
C PRO A 148 -12.53 -7.57 -20.31
N ALA A 149 -13.27 -8.66 -20.09
CA ALA A 149 -14.53 -8.88 -20.77
C ALA A 149 -15.58 -7.82 -20.38
N SER A 150 -15.63 -7.43 -19.10
CA SER A 150 -16.49 -6.36 -18.57
C SER A 150 -16.26 -5.01 -19.26
N LEU A 151 -15.00 -4.63 -19.41
CA LEU A 151 -14.61 -3.39 -20.06
C LEU A 151 -14.97 -3.40 -21.56
N LYS A 152 -14.70 -4.51 -22.26
CA LYS A 152 -15.08 -4.70 -23.67
C LYS A 152 -16.59 -4.56 -23.89
N ARG A 153 -17.40 -5.22 -23.07
CA ARG A 153 -18.87 -5.12 -23.14
C ARG A 153 -19.33 -3.69 -22.99
N THR A 154 -18.86 -2.99 -21.96
CA THR A 154 -19.21 -1.58 -21.73
C THR A 154 -18.84 -0.68 -22.92
N ILE A 155 -17.66 -0.87 -23.51
CA ILE A 155 -17.23 -0.12 -24.70
C ILE A 155 -18.18 -0.33 -25.88
N ALA A 156 -18.56 -1.58 -26.15
CA ALA A 156 -19.41 -1.92 -27.29
C ALA A 156 -20.89 -1.55 -27.07
N GLU A 157 -21.45 -1.91 -25.91
CA GLU A 157 -22.87 -1.68 -25.57
C GLU A 157 -23.22 -0.20 -25.49
N LYS A 158 -22.29 0.65 -25.02
CA LYS A 158 -22.47 2.10 -24.94
C LYS A 158 -21.99 2.85 -26.17
N HIS A 159 -21.58 2.14 -27.23
CA HIS A 159 -21.09 2.73 -28.47
C HIS A 159 -19.97 3.77 -28.25
N LEU A 160 -19.02 3.46 -27.38
CA LEU A 160 -17.99 4.42 -26.98
C LEU A 160 -17.01 4.70 -28.12
N LYS A 161 -16.55 5.95 -28.20
CA LYS A 161 -15.41 6.33 -29.03
C LYS A 161 -14.14 5.97 -28.27
N PHE A 162 -13.51 4.86 -28.65
CA PHE A 162 -12.36 4.32 -27.94
C PHE A 162 -11.05 4.65 -28.64
N TYR A 163 -10.11 5.24 -27.89
CA TYR A 163 -8.78 5.61 -28.37
C TYR A 163 -7.67 5.01 -27.51
N THR A 164 -6.54 4.67 -28.13
CA THR A 164 -5.32 4.26 -27.43
C THR A 164 -4.11 5.10 -27.85
N ILE A 165 -3.13 5.20 -26.95
CA ILE A 165 -1.85 5.86 -27.21
C ILE A 165 -0.75 5.26 -26.32
N ASP A 166 0.46 5.08 -26.84
CA ASP A 166 1.63 4.69 -26.05
C ASP A 166 2.40 5.93 -25.58
N ALA A 167 1.86 6.64 -24.59
CA ALA A 167 2.43 7.90 -24.15
C ALA A 167 3.81 7.72 -23.49
N VAL A 168 4.10 6.54 -22.92
CA VAL A 168 5.40 6.26 -22.29
C VAL A 168 6.49 6.15 -23.34
N LYS A 169 6.25 5.39 -24.42
CA LYS A 169 7.19 5.29 -25.55
C LYS A 169 7.43 6.65 -26.18
N LEU A 170 6.36 7.37 -26.49
CA LEU A 170 6.45 8.69 -27.12
C LEU A 170 7.22 9.68 -26.24
N ALA A 171 6.95 9.72 -24.94
CA ALA A 171 7.70 10.56 -24.00
C ALA A 171 9.19 10.21 -23.98
N GLY A 172 9.55 8.92 -24.07
CA GLY A 172 10.92 8.47 -24.18
C GLY A 172 11.62 8.96 -25.44
N GLU A 173 10.95 8.83 -26.59
CA GLU A 173 11.47 9.22 -27.91
C GLU A 173 11.70 10.74 -28.03
N VAL A 174 10.80 11.56 -27.47
CA VAL A 174 10.97 13.03 -27.46
C VAL A 174 11.85 13.53 -26.30
N GLY A 175 12.40 12.62 -25.49
CA GLY A 175 13.33 12.90 -24.39
C GLY A 175 12.70 13.37 -23.08
N LEU A 176 11.37 13.33 -22.95
CA LEU A 176 10.64 13.62 -21.70
C LEU A 176 10.77 12.50 -20.65
N GLY A 177 11.45 11.40 -20.99
CA GLY A 177 11.60 10.22 -20.15
C GLY A 177 10.27 9.48 -20.02
N GLY A 178 9.80 9.25 -18.80
CA GLY A 178 8.49 8.60 -18.56
C GLY A 178 7.33 9.58 -18.34
N ARG A 179 7.49 10.88 -18.63
CA ARG A 179 6.47 11.90 -18.32
C ARG A 179 5.42 11.98 -19.43
N ILE A 180 4.26 11.39 -19.18
CA ILE A 180 3.15 11.29 -20.14
C ILE A 180 2.20 12.51 -20.14
N ASN A 181 2.32 13.39 -19.14
CA ASN A 181 1.36 14.45 -18.87
C ASN A 181 1.05 15.36 -20.07
N MET A 182 2.07 15.79 -20.82
CA MET A 182 1.87 16.65 -21.99
C MET A 182 1.14 15.94 -23.14
N ILE A 183 1.47 14.68 -23.35
CA ILE A 183 0.87 13.84 -24.40
C ILE A 183 -0.61 13.63 -24.07
N MET A 184 -0.92 13.19 -22.85
CA MET A 184 -2.30 12.95 -22.43
C MET A 184 -3.14 14.23 -22.36
N GLN A 185 -2.54 15.36 -21.99
CA GLN A 185 -3.22 16.66 -22.03
C GLN A 185 -3.59 17.08 -23.46
N THR A 186 -2.71 16.82 -24.43
CA THR A 186 -2.96 17.08 -25.85
C THR A 186 -4.13 16.25 -26.35
N VAL A 187 -4.16 14.96 -25.99
CA VAL A 187 -5.24 14.04 -26.33
C VAL A 187 -6.58 14.50 -25.74
N PHE A 188 -6.58 14.99 -24.50
CA PHE A 188 -7.77 15.58 -23.89
C PHE A 188 -8.32 16.76 -24.73
N PHE A 189 -7.47 17.73 -25.10
CA PHE A 189 -7.91 18.87 -25.89
C PHE A 189 -8.40 18.49 -27.30
N LYS A 190 -7.82 17.46 -27.90
CA LYS A 190 -8.27 16.95 -29.21
C LYS A 190 -9.66 16.31 -29.14
N LEU A 191 -9.98 15.59 -28.06
CA LEU A 191 -11.14 14.70 -28.01
C LEU A 191 -12.29 15.17 -27.12
N ALA A 192 -12.03 15.97 -26.08
CA ALA A 192 -13.05 16.31 -25.08
C ALA A 192 -14.11 17.30 -25.56
N GLY A 193 -13.88 17.96 -26.71
CA GLY A 193 -14.85 18.90 -27.30
C GLY A 193 -15.07 20.18 -26.50
N VAL A 194 -14.17 20.51 -25.55
CA VAL A 194 -14.23 21.74 -24.74
C VAL A 194 -13.90 23.00 -25.54
N LEU A 195 -13.07 22.86 -26.58
CA LEU A 195 -12.58 23.92 -27.45
C LEU A 195 -12.38 23.38 -28.87
N PRO A 196 -12.40 24.24 -29.90
CA PRO A 196 -11.87 23.87 -31.22
C PRO A 196 -10.42 23.42 -31.12
N VAL A 197 -10.06 22.34 -31.83
CA VAL A 197 -8.75 21.68 -31.67
C VAL A 197 -7.59 22.63 -31.95
N ASP A 198 -7.62 23.37 -33.05
CA ASP A 198 -6.54 24.28 -33.43
C ASP A 198 -6.30 25.37 -32.39
N GLU A 199 -7.39 25.90 -31.83
CA GLU A 199 -7.34 26.90 -30.76
C GLU A 199 -6.77 26.29 -29.46
N ALA A 200 -7.23 25.10 -29.10
CA ALA A 200 -6.75 24.41 -27.90
C ALA A 200 -5.25 24.09 -27.97
N ILE A 201 -4.75 23.67 -29.15
CA ILE A 201 -3.34 23.39 -29.37
C ILE A 201 -2.50 24.67 -29.34
N ALA A 202 -2.99 25.77 -29.90
CA ALA A 202 -2.31 27.06 -29.81
C ALA A 202 -2.15 27.51 -28.35
N HIS A 203 -3.24 27.52 -27.56
CA HIS A 203 -3.20 27.88 -26.14
C HIS A 203 -2.30 26.94 -25.32
N LEU A 204 -2.28 25.64 -25.65
CA LEU A 204 -1.42 24.67 -25.00
C LEU A 204 0.06 24.98 -25.26
N LYS A 205 0.46 25.27 -26.51
CA LYS A 205 1.84 25.63 -26.86
C LYS A 205 2.28 26.94 -26.21
N GLU A 206 1.39 27.93 -26.12
CA GLU A 206 1.65 29.17 -25.36
C GLU A 206 1.86 28.90 -23.87
N ALA A 207 1.03 28.04 -23.27
CA ALA A 207 1.17 27.65 -21.88
C ALA A 207 2.49 26.91 -21.60
N ILE A 208 2.96 26.09 -22.54
CA ILE A 208 4.28 25.42 -22.46
C ILE A 208 5.41 26.45 -22.40
N VAL A 209 5.40 27.46 -23.28
CA VAL A 209 6.41 28.53 -23.29
C VAL A 209 6.39 29.29 -21.96
N LYS A 210 5.21 29.65 -21.46
CA LYS A 210 5.06 30.36 -20.19
C LYS A 210 5.56 29.55 -18.99
N ALA A 211 5.29 28.24 -18.96
CA ALA A 211 5.65 27.37 -17.85
C ALA A 211 7.12 26.95 -17.86
N TYR A 212 7.68 26.67 -19.05
CA TYR A 212 9.00 26.04 -19.21
C TYR A 212 10.05 26.92 -19.86
N GLY A 213 9.71 28.13 -20.34
CA GLY A 213 10.68 29.03 -20.98
C GLY A 213 11.90 29.34 -20.11
N LYS A 214 11.71 29.43 -18.79
CA LYS A 214 12.81 29.61 -17.82
C LYS A 214 13.76 28.40 -17.70
N LYS A 215 13.34 27.21 -18.15
CA LYS A 215 14.16 25.98 -18.15
C LYS A 215 14.97 25.81 -19.45
N GLY A 216 14.85 26.74 -20.40
CA GLY A 216 15.58 26.76 -21.65
C GLY A 216 14.79 26.19 -22.83
N GLU A 217 15.17 26.63 -24.03
CA GLU A 217 14.49 26.33 -25.29
C GLU A 217 14.40 24.83 -25.58
N LYS A 218 15.44 24.07 -25.24
CA LYS A 218 15.43 22.61 -25.42
C LYS A 218 14.25 21.94 -24.71
N VAL A 219 13.95 22.35 -23.48
CA VAL A 219 12.82 21.80 -22.71
C VAL A 219 11.50 22.18 -23.36
N VAL A 220 11.36 23.44 -23.82
CA VAL A 220 10.15 23.91 -24.53
C VAL A 220 9.93 23.08 -25.80
N GLN A 221 10.96 22.90 -26.62
CA GLN A 221 10.89 22.11 -27.85
C GLN A 221 10.54 20.65 -27.60
N MET A 222 11.09 20.01 -26.56
CA MET A 222 10.73 18.64 -26.19
C MET A 222 9.25 18.51 -25.82
N ASN A 223 8.68 19.48 -25.11
CA ASN A 223 7.25 19.48 -24.77
C ASN A 223 6.39 19.72 -26.02
N ASN A 224 6.77 20.66 -26.90
CA ASN A 224 6.07 20.90 -28.17
C ASN A 224 6.13 19.68 -29.09
N ALA A 225 7.28 19.01 -29.20
CA ALA A 225 7.42 17.75 -29.92
C ALA A 225 6.51 16.66 -29.34
N GLY A 226 6.34 16.63 -28.00
CA GLY A 226 5.37 15.75 -27.35
C GLY A 226 3.91 16.04 -27.73
N VAL A 227 3.54 17.31 -27.91
CA VAL A 227 2.21 17.70 -28.42
C VAL A 227 2.01 17.18 -29.84
N ASP A 228 2.97 17.43 -30.73
CA ASP A 228 2.89 17.03 -32.13
C ASP A 228 2.85 15.49 -32.26
N ALA A 229 3.74 14.80 -31.54
CA ALA A 229 3.76 13.34 -31.50
C ALA A 229 2.44 12.73 -30.99
N ALA A 230 1.77 13.37 -30.02
CA ALA A 230 0.47 12.92 -29.53
C ALA A 230 -0.63 13.01 -30.60
N LEU A 231 -0.63 14.09 -31.39
CA LEU A 231 -1.60 14.29 -32.47
C LEU A 231 -1.44 13.26 -33.58
N ASP A 232 -0.20 12.92 -33.92
CA ASP A 232 0.18 12.01 -35.00
C ASP A 232 0.02 10.53 -34.65
N ASN A 233 0.14 10.17 -33.36
CA ASN A 233 0.16 8.77 -32.90
C ASN A 233 -1.08 8.34 -32.10
N LEU A 234 -2.10 9.19 -31.98
CA LEU A 234 -3.36 8.81 -31.36
C LEU A 234 -4.12 7.84 -32.29
N VAL A 235 -4.47 6.67 -31.77
CA VAL A 235 -5.15 5.63 -32.54
C VAL A 235 -6.61 5.54 -32.12
N GLU A 236 -7.52 5.66 -33.09
CA GLU A 236 -8.93 5.30 -32.90
C GLU A 236 -9.10 3.79 -33.09
N VAL A 237 -9.67 3.12 -32.09
CA VAL A 237 -9.87 1.67 -32.11
C VAL A 237 -11.21 1.37 -32.74
N SER A 238 -11.22 0.61 -33.84
CA SER A 238 -12.44 0.04 -34.38
C SER A 238 -12.99 -1.02 -33.43
N VAL A 239 -14.08 -0.71 -32.72
CA VAL A 239 -14.68 -1.60 -31.72
C VAL A 239 -15.43 -2.75 -32.41
N PRO A 240 -15.01 -4.01 -32.24
CA PRO A 240 -15.72 -5.15 -32.81
C PRO A 240 -17.09 -5.34 -32.15
N ALA A 241 -18.13 -5.63 -32.94
CA ALA A 241 -19.46 -5.92 -32.39
C ALA A 241 -19.47 -7.14 -31.45
N SER A 242 -18.54 -8.08 -31.61
CA SER A 242 -18.37 -9.25 -30.74
C SER A 242 -18.01 -8.87 -29.29
N TRP A 243 -17.52 -7.65 -29.04
CA TRP A 243 -17.18 -7.22 -27.68
C TRP A 243 -18.41 -7.09 -26.79
N ALA A 244 -19.59 -6.80 -27.35
CA ALA A 244 -20.85 -6.75 -26.59
C ALA A 244 -21.21 -8.11 -25.95
N SER A 245 -20.72 -9.22 -26.51
CA SER A 245 -20.92 -10.56 -25.98
C SER A 245 -19.64 -11.19 -25.40
N ALA A 246 -18.61 -10.38 -25.15
CA ALA A 246 -17.35 -10.87 -24.57
C ALA A 246 -17.62 -11.59 -23.24
N SER A 247 -17.10 -12.81 -23.12
CA SER A 247 -17.25 -13.67 -21.94
C SER A 247 -15.89 -14.03 -21.36
N GLY A 248 -15.87 -14.35 -20.06
CA GLY A 248 -14.64 -14.59 -19.29
C GLY A 248 -14.79 -14.04 -17.88
N SER A 249 -14.18 -14.72 -16.91
CA SER A 249 -14.04 -14.21 -15.55
C SER A 249 -12.79 -13.34 -15.45
N ASP A 250 -12.91 -12.16 -14.85
CA ASP A 250 -11.81 -11.19 -14.72
C ASP A 250 -10.77 -11.59 -13.63
N GLY A 251 -10.73 -12.84 -13.18
CA GLY A 251 -9.72 -13.30 -12.23
C GLY A 251 -9.76 -14.80 -11.92
N SER A 252 -8.62 -15.35 -11.53
CA SER A 252 -8.54 -16.63 -10.84
C SER A 252 -9.19 -16.51 -9.46
N LYS A 253 -9.95 -17.52 -9.01
CA LYS A 253 -10.31 -17.64 -7.60
C LYS A 253 -9.00 -17.76 -6.80
N GLU A 254 -8.58 -16.69 -6.16
CA GLU A 254 -7.49 -16.74 -5.20
C GLU A 254 -7.93 -17.67 -4.07
N THR A 255 -7.20 -18.77 -3.90
CA THR A 255 -7.44 -19.71 -2.79
C THR A 255 -6.58 -19.24 -1.61
N HIS A 256 -7.10 -19.32 -0.38
CA HIS A 256 -6.38 -18.94 0.85
C HIS A 256 -6.20 -17.43 1.09
N ILE A 257 -7.21 -16.62 0.77
CA ILE A 257 -7.26 -15.21 1.19
C ILE A 257 -8.33 -15.06 2.27
N PRO A 258 -8.04 -14.35 3.38
CA PRO A 258 -9.02 -14.11 4.44
C PRO A 258 -10.30 -13.45 3.91
N GLU A 259 -11.45 -13.80 4.47
CA GLU A 259 -12.72 -13.17 4.11
C GLU A 259 -12.71 -11.67 4.35
N TRP A 260 -12.04 -11.19 5.40
CA TRP A 260 -11.91 -9.75 5.65
C TRP A 260 -11.25 -9.01 4.48
N VAL A 261 -10.20 -9.60 3.91
CA VAL A 261 -9.51 -9.03 2.74
C VAL A 261 -10.44 -8.98 1.53
N ILE A 262 -11.26 -10.02 1.34
CA ILE A 262 -12.18 -10.10 0.20
C ILE A 262 -13.40 -9.17 0.36
N LYS A 263 -13.98 -9.12 1.57
CA LYS A 263 -15.26 -8.45 1.84
C LYS A 263 -15.12 -6.99 2.28
N VAL A 264 -13.96 -6.58 2.81
CA VAL A 264 -13.75 -5.22 3.35
C VAL A 264 -12.61 -4.52 2.61
N MET A 265 -11.40 -5.08 2.65
CA MET A 265 -10.23 -4.43 2.01
C MET A 265 -10.41 -4.29 0.51
N ARG A 266 -10.83 -5.36 -0.18
CA ARG A 266 -10.92 -5.37 -1.64
C ARG A 266 -11.91 -4.32 -2.15
N PRO A 267 -13.16 -4.21 -1.63
CA PRO A 267 -14.04 -3.10 -2.02
C PRO A 267 -13.41 -1.71 -1.79
N MET A 268 -12.75 -1.48 -0.66
CA MET A 268 -12.06 -0.21 -0.40
C MET A 268 -10.96 0.07 -1.44
N ASP A 269 -10.11 -0.92 -1.73
CA ASP A 269 -9.06 -0.81 -2.73
C ASP A 269 -9.60 -0.58 -4.15
N LEU A 270 -10.77 -1.13 -4.46
CA LEU A 270 -11.45 -1.02 -5.75
C LEU A 270 -12.25 0.27 -5.94
N GLN A 271 -12.23 1.18 -4.95
CA GLN A 271 -13.04 2.42 -4.92
C GLN A 271 -14.55 2.16 -4.75
N GLU A 272 -14.89 1.03 -4.13
CA GLU A 272 -16.26 0.59 -3.79
C GLU A 272 -16.48 0.62 -2.26
N GLY A 273 -15.59 1.27 -1.51
CA GLY A 273 -15.66 1.34 -0.03
C GLY A 273 -16.93 2.03 0.50
N ASP A 274 -17.52 2.95 -0.26
CA ASP A 274 -18.80 3.60 0.08
C ASP A 274 -19.99 2.61 0.04
N GLU A 275 -19.84 1.45 -0.61
CA GLU A 275 -20.87 0.39 -0.66
C GLU A 275 -20.83 -0.51 0.59
N LEU A 276 -19.79 -0.39 1.40
CA LEU A 276 -19.67 -1.18 2.63
C LEU A 276 -20.68 -0.70 3.67
N PRO A 277 -21.50 -1.62 4.23
CA PRO A 277 -22.42 -1.27 5.29
C PRO A 277 -21.69 -1.03 6.63
N VAL A 278 -22.38 -0.40 7.57
CA VAL A 278 -21.85 -0.17 8.94
C VAL A 278 -21.43 -1.49 9.59
N SER A 279 -22.16 -2.58 9.35
CA SER A 279 -21.83 -3.91 9.87
C SER A 279 -20.47 -4.46 9.40
N ALA A 280 -19.95 -3.99 8.25
CA ALA A 280 -18.63 -4.39 7.75
C ALA A 280 -17.48 -3.95 8.68
N PHE A 281 -17.74 -2.99 9.57
CA PHE A 281 -16.77 -2.44 10.52
C PHE A 281 -17.13 -2.78 11.98
N ALA A 282 -18.09 -3.68 12.20
CA ALA A 282 -18.63 -3.98 13.54
C ALA A 282 -18.44 -5.44 13.99
N ALA A 283 -17.86 -6.30 13.15
CA ALA A 283 -17.76 -7.73 13.41
C ALA A 283 -16.42 -8.34 12.93
N GLU A 284 -16.09 -9.49 13.50
CA GLU A 284 -15.10 -10.44 12.98
C GLU A 284 -15.75 -11.29 11.90
N LEU A 285 -15.13 -11.35 10.71
CA LEU A 285 -15.73 -12.02 9.55
C LEU A 285 -15.36 -13.51 9.45
N ASP A 286 -14.14 -13.88 9.83
CA ASP A 286 -13.58 -15.21 9.54
C ASP A 286 -12.75 -15.85 10.67
N GLY A 287 -12.51 -15.16 11.79
CA GLY A 287 -11.68 -15.71 12.88
C GLY A 287 -10.17 -15.67 12.60
N GLU A 288 -9.75 -15.28 11.40
CA GLU A 288 -8.33 -15.22 11.01
C GLU A 288 -7.68 -13.90 11.44
N TYR A 289 -8.50 -12.92 11.80
CA TYR A 289 -8.09 -11.61 12.28
C TYR A 289 -8.77 -11.27 13.58
N ASP A 290 -7.96 -10.84 14.56
CA ASP A 290 -8.41 -10.63 15.94
C ASP A 290 -9.58 -9.65 16.07
N TRP A 291 -9.73 -8.63 15.20
CA TRP A 291 -10.88 -7.71 15.26
C TRP A 291 -10.92 -6.65 14.13
N THR A 292 -12.11 -6.38 13.58
CA THR A 292 -12.51 -4.98 13.25
C THR A 292 -13.61 -4.58 14.22
N GLY A 293 -13.27 -3.67 15.12
CA GLY A 293 -14.16 -3.25 16.19
C GLY A 293 -14.89 -1.95 15.90
N PRO A 294 -15.99 -1.68 16.62
CA PRO A 294 -16.60 -0.35 16.64
C PRO A 294 -15.66 0.75 17.18
N ASP A 295 -14.48 0.37 17.68
CA ASP A 295 -13.38 1.23 18.12
C ASP A 295 -12.41 1.65 17.00
N GLY A 296 -12.61 1.15 15.77
CA GLY A 296 -11.76 1.47 14.62
C GLY A 296 -10.46 0.67 14.55
N THR A 297 -10.36 -0.46 15.28
CA THR A 297 -9.24 -1.39 15.14
C THR A 297 -9.25 -2.07 13.76
N PHE A 298 -8.09 -2.24 13.14
CA PHE A 298 -7.92 -2.95 11.87
C PHE A 298 -6.94 -4.12 12.02
N PRO A 299 -7.09 -5.18 11.21
CA PRO A 299 -6.14 -6.26 11.14
C PRO A 299 -4.74 -5.82 10.69
N SER A 300 -3.74 -6.54 11.16
CA SER A 300 -2.36 -6.40 10.70
C SER A 300 -2.10 -7.21 9.41
N ALA A 301 -0.95 -7.02 8.79
CA ALA A 301 -0.46 -7.78 7.65
C ALA A 301 -1.34 -7.75 6.39
N THR A 302 -2.17 -6.72 6.19
CA THR A 302 -3.07 -6.69 5.04
C THR A 302 -2.40 -6.17 3.77
N SER A 303 -1.29 -5.41 3.87
CA SER A 303 -0.55 -4.90 2.70
C SER A 303 -0.05 -5.99 1.76
N GLN A 304 0.18 -7.21 2.26
CA GLN A 304 0.64 -8.35 1.47
C GLN A 304 -0.33 -8.76 0.36
N TYR A 305 -1.61 -8.40 0.46
CA TYR A 305 -2.66 -8.76 -0.49
C TYR A 305 -2.93 -7.68 -1.57
N GLU A 306 -2.23 -6.53 -1.51
CA GLU A 306 -2.44 -5.45 -2.48
C GLU A 306 -1.85 -5.76 -3.86
N LYS A 307 -0.61 -6.28 -3.87
CA LYS A 307 0.17 -6.61 -5.09
C LYS A 307 0.02 -5.54 -6.18
N ARG A 308 0.37 -4.30 -5.83
CA ARG A 308 0.03 -3.08 -6.58
C ARG A 308 0.53 -3.06 -8.02
N GLY A 309 1.73 -3.58 -8.28
CA GLY A 309 2.30 -3.69 -9.63
C GLY A 309 2.56 -2.35 -10.31
N VAL A 310 2.96 -1.32 -9.54
CA VAL A 310 3.04 0.07 -10.04
C VAL A 310 4.41 0.50 -10.55
N ALA A 311 5.45 -0.35 -10.41
CA ALA A 311 6.78 -0.02 -10.90
C ALA A 311 6.88 -0.06 -12.43
N ILE A 312 7.57 0.92 -13.02
CA ILE A 312 7.95 0.90 -14.44
C ILE A 312 9.03 -0.16 -14.67
N SER A 313 9.98 -0.26 -13.74
CA SER A 313 11.09 -1.21 -13.80
C SER A 313 11.41 -1.77 -12.42
N VAL A 314 11.86 -3.02 -12.38
CA VAL A 314 12.16 -3.77 -11.16
C VAL A 314 13.55 -4.39 -11.26
N PRO A 315 14.23 -4.64 -10.12
CA PRO A 315 15.57 -5.23 -10.15
C PRO A 315 15.51 -6.70 -10.60
N GLU A 316 16.35 -7.04 -11.57
CA GLU A 316 16.68 -8.41 -11.97
C GLU A 316 17.98 -8.83 -11.29
N TRP A 317 18.01 -10.05 -10.73
CA TRP A 317 19.17 -10.59 -10.02
C TRP A 317 20.09 -11.40 -10.94
N ASN A 318 21.37 -11.04 -10.96
CA ASN A 318 22.44 -11.81 -11.58
C ASN A 318 23.22 -12.58 -10.49
N PRO A 319 23.10 -13.92 -10.42
CA PRO A 319 23.77 -14.74 -9.42
C PRO A 319 25.30 -14.71 -9.51
N ASP A 320 25.87 -14.62 -10.70
CA ASP A 320 27.32 -14.71 -10.93
C ASP A 320 28.08 -13.54 -10.29
N ASN A 321 27.44 -12.38 -10.26
CA ASN A 321 27.99 -11.15 -9.69
C ASN A 321 27.63 -10.97 -8.20
N CYS A 322 26.82 -11.87 -7.63
CA CYS A 322 26.30 -11.72 -6.27
C CYS A 322 27.34 -12.14 -5.22
N ILE A 323 27.64 -11.23 -4.29
CA ILE A 323 28.53 -11.51 -3.15
C ILE A 323 27.79 -11.88 -1.85
N GLN A 324 26.46 -12.02 -1.89
CA GLN A 324 25.63 -12.49 -0.76
C GLN A 324 25.75 -11.63 0.52
N CYS A 325 25.78 -10.29 0.35
CA CYS A 325 25.93 -9.32 1.44
C CYS A 325 24.61 -8.82 2.07
N ASN A 326 23.47 -9.10 1.42
CA ASN A 326 22.13 -8.67 1.81
C ASN A 326 21.86 -7.14 1.85
N PHE A 327 22.80 -6.29 1.39
CA PHE A 327 22.61 -4.83 1.36
C PHE A 327 21.37 -4.40 0.57
N CYS A 328 21.08 -5.10 -0.53
CA CYS A 328 19.90 -4.84 -1.34
C CYS A 328 18.58 -4.96 -0.56
N SER A 329 18.47 -5.92 0.36
CA SER A 329 17.32 -6.10 1.24
C SER A 329 17.33 -5.11 2.40
N PHE A 330 18.52 -4.86 2.96
CA PHE A 330 18.73 -3.91 4.06
C PHE A 330 18.17 -2.52 3.72
N VAL A 331 18.47 -2.01 2.52
CA VAL A 331 18.05 -0.66 2.09
C VAL A 331 16.69 -0.62 1.41
N CYS A 332 16.02 -1.74 1.22
CA CYS A 332 14.74 -1.74 0.51
C CYS A 332 13.65 -1.06 1.36
N PRO A 333 13.06 0.05 0.91
CA PRO A 333 12.05 0.77 1.69
C PRO A 333 10.69 0.06 1.76
N HIS A 334 10.48 -1.02 1.00
CA HIS A 334 9.20 -1.73 0.92
C HIS A 334 9.32 -3.22 1.25
N ALA A 335 10.50 -3.69 1.69
CA ALA A 335 10.79 -5.12 1.86
C ALA A 335 10.48 -5.98 0.60
N ALA A 336 10.52 -5.38 -0.58
CA ALA A 336 10.21 -6.01 -1.87
C ALA A 336 11.38 -6.82 -2.47
N ILE A 337 12.54 -6.84 -1.82
CA ILE A 337 13.68 -7.68 -2.18
C ILE A 337 14.25 -8.31 -0.92
N ARG A 338 14.34 -9.64 -0.88
CA ARG A 338 14.72 -10.42 0.30
C ARG A 338 15.73 -11.49 -0.08
N PRO A 339 16.72 -11.77 0.80
CA PRO A 339 17.51 -12.97 0.65
C PRO A 339 16.67 -14.19 1.03
N VAL A 340 16.93 -15.30 0.35
CA VAL A 340 16.38 -16.61 0.63
C VAL A 340 17.56 -17.50 0.99
N LEU A 341 17.44 -18.20 2.11
CA LEU A 341 18.25 -19.38 2.44
C LEU A 341 17.32 -20.58 2.41
N ALA A 342 17.76 -21.66 1.77
CA ALA A 342 17.02 -22.91 1.72
C ALA A 342 17.98 -24.08 1.65
N THR A 343 17.62 -25.23 2.22
CA THR A 343 18.33 -26.48 2.00
C THR A 343 17.98 -27.06 0.63
N ASP A 344 18.76 -28.03 0.14
CA ASP A 344 18.43 -28.71 -1.12
C ASP A 344 17.06 -29.43 -1.04
N ASP A 345 16.68 -29.96 0.13
CA ASP A 345 15.39 -30.62 0.35
C ASP A 345 14.21 -29.64 0.27
N GLU A 346 14.38 -28.42 0.77
CA GLU A 346 13.37 -27.35 0.70
C GLU A 346 13.17 -26.81 -0.72
N LEU A 347 14.09 -27.11 -1.65
CA LEU A 347 14.05 -26.68 -3.04
C LEU A 347 13.48 -27.72 -4.01
N ASN A 348 13.02 -28.87 -3.53
CA ASN A 348 12.48 -29.94 -4.37
C ASN A 348 11.29 -29.48 -5.24
N ASP A 349 10.43 -28.60 -4.71
CA ASP A 349 9.26 -28.06 -5.41
C ASP A 349 9.52 -26.68 -6.04
N ALA A 350 10.78 -26.27 -6.17
CA ALA A 350 11.12 -24.96 -6.71
C ALA A 350 10.67 -24.80 -8.17
N PRO A 351 10.01 -23.68 -8.53
CA PRO A 351 9.53 -23.47 -9.89
C PRO A 351 10.69 -23.32 -10.89
N SER A 352 10.41 -23.61 -12.16
CA SER A 352 11.36 -23.35 -13.25
C SER A 352 11.75 -21.86 -13.25
N GLY A 353 13.06 -21.59 -13.20
CA GLY A 353 13.60 -20.22 -13.07
C GLY A 353 13.93 -19.78 -11.64
N PHE A 354 13.75 -20.63 -10.64
CA PHE A 354 14.20 -20.37 -9.26
C PHE A 354 15.69 -20.68 -9.07
N THR A 355 16.56 -19.97 -9.79
CA THR A 355 18.01 -20.16 -9.69
C THR A 355 18.53 -19.82 -8.29
N THR A 356 19.40 -20.66 -7.74
CA THR A 356 20.11 -20.42 -6.48
C THR A 356 21.62 -20.55 -6.68
N ILE A 357 22.41 -20.10 -5.71
CA ILE A 357 23.86 -20.32 -5.64
C ILE A 357 24.25 -20.84 -4.25
N PRO A 358 25.34 -21.61 -4.10
CA PRO A 358 25.76 -22.08 -2.78
C PRO A 358 25.96 -20.92 -1.79
N ALA A 359 25.39 -21.02 -0.60
CA ALA A 359 25.53 -20.00 0.43
C ALA A 359 27.00 -19.92 0.92
N ARG A 360 27.50 -18.70 1.12
CA ARG A 360 28.89 -18.42 1.51
C ARG A 360 28.94 -17.81 2.90
N GLY A 361 29.68 -18.45 3.79
CA GLY A 361 29.98 -17.97 5.14
C GLY A 361 29.96 -19.09 6.16
N LYS A 362 30.56 -18.86 7.33
CA LYS A 362 30.59 -19.82 8.43
C LYS A 362 29.15 -20.11 8.89
N GLY A 363 28.79 -21.39 8.99
CA GLY A 363 27.46 -21.83 9.41
C GLY A 363 26.43 -21.91 8.30
N LEU A 364 26.78 -21.55 7.06
CA LEU A 364 25.90 -21.63 5.89
C LEU A 364 26.18 -22.86 5.02
N ASP A 365 27.02 -23.78 5.48
CA ASP A 365 27.32 -25.03 4.78
C ASP A 365 26.03 -25.85 4.62
N GLY A 366 25.75 -26.30 3.39
CA GLY A 366 24.52 -27.04 3.05
C GLY A 366 23.31 -26.17 2.69
N PHE A 367 23.43 -24.84 2.76
CA PHE A 367 22.39 -23.93 2.27
C PHE A 367 22.65 -23.44 0.84
N GLN A 368 21.56 -23.23 0.13
CA GLN A 368 21.48 -22.46 -1.10
C GLN A 368 21.02 -21.03 -0.79
N PHE A 369 21.49 -20.07 -1.58
CA PHE A 369 21.20 -18.65 -1.45
C PHE A 369 20.58 -18.09 -2.73
N ARG A 370 19.58 -17.23 -2.56
CA ARG A 370 18.98 -16.46 -3.66
C ARG A 370 18.60 -15.06 -3.20
N VAL A 371 18.63 -14.10 -4.10
CA VAL A 371 17.96 -12.80 -3.89
C VAL A 371 16.64 -12.83 -4.65
N GLN A 372 15.52 -12.82 -3.93
CA GLN A 372 14.19 -12.84 -4.52
C GLN A 372 13.54 -11.46 -4.45
N VAL A 373 12.87 -11.08 -5.53
CA VAL A 373 12.15 -9.81 -5.67
C VAL A 373 10.65 -10.09 -5.75
N SER A 374 9.84 -9.41 -4.93
CA SER A 374 8.41 -9.27 -5.18
C SER A 374 8.22 -8.16 -6.21
N THR A 375 8.01 -8.53 -7.47
CA THR A 375 7.89 -7.56 -8.57
C THR A 375 6.60 -6.74 -8.47
N LEU A 376 5.54 -7.30 -7.89
CA LEU A 376 4.27 -6.61 -7.70
C LEU A 376 4.25 -5.66 -6.50
N ASP A 377 5.18 -5.81 -5.55
CA ASP A 377 5.32 -4.88 -4.42
C ASP A 377 6.51 -3.92 -4.57
N CYS A 378 7.37 -4.15 -5.57
CA CYS A 378 8.46 -3.26 -5.89
C CYS A 378 7.92 -1.92 -6.41
N THR A 379 8.54 -0.84 -5.97
CA THR A 379 8.24 0.54 -6.43
C THR A 379 9.23 1.07 -7.46
N GLY A 380 10.24 0.27 -7.84
CA GLY A 380 11.20 0.64 -8.89
C GLY A 380 12.18 1.76 -8.52
N CYS A 381 12.34 2.07 -7.23
CA CYS A 381 13.19 3.19 -6.77
C CYS A 381 14.69 3.03 -7.06
N GLY A 382 15.16 1.81 -7.34
CA GLY A 382 16.56 1.56 -7.66
C GLY A 382 17.53 1.58 -6.47
N SER A 383 17.08 1.82 -5.22
CA SER A 383 17.96 1.86 -4.04
C SER A 383 18.81 0.60 -3.91
N CYS A 384 18.23 -0.58 -4.13
CA CYS A 384 18.94 -1.86 -4.07
C CYS A 384 20.02 -2.01 -5.16
N VAL A 385 19.78 -1.47 -6.36
CA VAL A 385 20.75 -1.44 -7.47
C VAL A 385 21.87 -0.44 -7.18
N SER A 386 21.54 0.69 -6.56
CA SER A 386 22.52 1.72 -6.19
C SER A 386 23.56 1.18 -5.22
N VAL A 387 23.12 0.52 -4.14
CA VAL A 387 24.01 0.01 -3.08
C VAL A 387 24.67 -1.33 -3.40
N CYS A 388 24.32 -1.97 -4.51
CA CYS A 388 24.88 -3.27 -4.87
C CYS A 388 26.39 -3.15 -5.15
N PRO A 389 27.28 -3.71 -4.31
CA PRO A 389 28.72 -3.59 -4.52
C PRO A 389 29.21 -4.44 -5.69
N GLY A 390 28.47 -5.51 -6.03
CA GLY A 390 28.83 -6.41 -7.12
C GLY A 390 30.10 -7.21 -6.86
N MET A 391 30.41 -8.14 -7.76
CA MET A 391 31.69 -8.84 -7.76
C MET A 391 32.66 -8.02 -8.61
N LYS A 392 33.78 -7.57 -8.03
CA LYS A 392 34.78 -6.72 -8.72
C LYS A 392 34.18 -5.44 -9.34
N GLY A 393 33.12 -4.90 -8.75
CA GLY A 393 32.41 -3.71 -9.25
C GLY A 393 31.28 -3.99 -10.26
N GLU A 394 31.16 -5.22 -10.76
CA GLU A 394 30.08 -5.62 -11.67
C GLU A 394 28.79 -5.89 -10.88
N LYS A 395 27.74 -5.09 -11.11
CA LYS A 395 26.51 -5.15 -10.31
C LYS A 395 25.81 -6.50 -10.46
N ALA A 396 25.28 -7.00 -9.34
CA ALA A 396 24.42 -8.18 -9.30
C ALA A 396 22.93 -7.85 -9.50
N LEU A 397 22.58 -6.57 -9.62
CA LEU A 397 21.21 -6.11 -9.83
C LEU A 397 21.17 -5.08 -10.95
N THR A 398 20.23 -5.23 -11.88
CA THR A 398 19.95 -4.24 -12.93
C THR A 398 18.45 -4.01 -13.06
N LEU A 399 18.02 -2.79 -13.40
CA LEU A 399 16.59 -2.51 -13.60
C LEU A 399 16.13 -3.03 -14.96
N LYS A 400 15.04 -3.78 -14.98
CA LYS A 400 14.36 -4.29 -16.17
C LYS A 400 12.89 -3.88 -16.18
N PRO A 401 12.25 -3.71 -17.35
CA PRO A 401 10.82 -3.43 -17.42
C PRO A 401 10.01 -4.46 -16.62
N LEU A 402 9.02 -4.00 -15.83
CA LEU A 402 8.20 -4.88 -14.98
C LEU A 402 7.62 -6.07 -15.77
N ALA A 403 7.05 -5.81 -16.94
CA ALA A 403 6.45 -6.82 -17.80
C ALA A 403 7.41 -7.96 -18.18
N SER A 404 8.71 -7.70 -18.28
CA SER A 404 9.73 -8.73 -18.58
C SER A 404 10.03 -9.66 -17.40
N GLN A 405 9.61 -9.28 -16.18
CA GLN A 405 9.93 -10.00 -14.94
C GLN A 405 8.70 -10.64 -14.29
N THR A 406 7.51 -10.08 -14.50
CA THR A 406 6.28 -10.48 -13.78
C THR A 406 5.97 -11.96 -13.86
N GLU A 407 5.95 -12.57 -15.06
CA GLU A 407 5.51 -13.96 -15.24
C GLU A 407 6.33 -14.97 -14.42
N VAL A 408 7.65 -14.78 -14.38
CA VAL A 408 8.59 -15.67 -13.68
C VAL A 408 8.68 -15.30 -12.20
N GLN A 409 8.87 -14.01 -11.90
CA GLN A 409 9.19 -13.59 -10.53
C GLN A 409 7.99 -13.62 -9.58
N VAL A 410 6.74 -13.54 -10.09
CA VAL A 410 5.55 -13.73 -9.25
C VAL A 410 5.52 -15.15 -8.68
N LYS A 411 5.72 -16.17 -9.52
CA LYS A 411 5.77 -17.58 -9.09
C LYS A 411 6.95 -17.84 -8.15
N ASN A 412 8.12 -17.31 -8.48
CA ASN A 412 9.30 -17.43 -7.62
C ASN A 412 9.10 -16.76 -6.25
N HIS A 413 8.47 -15.58 -6.21
CA HIS A 413 8.17 -14.89 -4.97
C HIS A 413 7.16 -15.66 -4.11
N GLN A 414 6.09 -16.19 -4.71
CA GLN A 414 5.11 -17.04 -4.03
C GLN A 414 5.78 -18.25 -3.39
N PHE A 415 6.59 -18.99 -4.15
CA PHE A 415 7.37 -20.13 -3.63
C PHE A 415 8.30 -19.72 -2.49
N SER A 416 9.11 -18.67 -2.69
CA SER A 416 10.05 -18.22 -1.65
C SER A 416 9.40 -17.78 -0.34
N SER A 417 8.14 -17.30 -0.41
CA SER A 417 7.42 -16.80 0.76
C SER A 417 6.85 -17.94 1.62
N GLN A 418 6.82 -19.16 1.08
CA GLN A 418 6.38 -20.38 1.77
C GLN A 418 7.54 -21.16 2.38
N LEU A 419 8.79 -20.83 2.04
CA LEU A 419 9.96 -21.50 2.57
C LEU A 419 10.15 -21.22 4.08
N PRO A 420 10.71 -22.19 4.83
CA PRO A 420 11.11 -21.96 6.22
C PRO A 420 12.08 -20.76 6.35
N VAL A 421 11.92 -20.00 7.43
CA VAL A 421 12.80 -18.86 7.73
C VAL A 421 13.96 -19.35 8.59
N HIS A 422 15.15 -19.42 8.01
CA HIS A 422 16.40 -19.81 8.68
C HIS A 422 17.07 -18.60 9.34
N ASP A 423 16.55 -18.24 10.51
CA ASP A 423 16.80 -16.95 11.14
C ASP A 423 17.87 -17.05 12.27
N ASP A 424 18.20 -18.25 12.72
CA ASP A 424 19.17 -18.61 13.77
C ASP A 424 20.61 -18.83 13.26
N VAL A 425 20.81 -18.85 11.94
CA VAL A 425 22.09 -19.21 11.32
C VAL A 425 23.18 -18.15 11.51
N ILE A 426 22.80 -16.86 11.41
CA ILE A 426 23.72 -15.73 11.61
C ILE A 426 23.09 -14.73 12.59
N GLY A 427 23.91 -14.23 13.52
CA GLY A 427 23.50 -13.23 14.52
C GLY A 427 22.88 -11.96 13.90
N PRO A 428 21.78 -11.45 14.47
CA PRO A 428 21.03 -10.31 13.93
C PRO A 428 21.78 -8.98 14.04
N GLU A 429 22.86 -8.90 14.82
CA GLU A 429 23.70 -7.71 14.98
C GLU A 429 24.52 -7.35 13.72
N THR A 430 24.60 -8.27 12.76
CA THR A 430 25.27 -8.03 11.47
C THR A 430 24.28 -7.61 10.39
N VAL A 431 24.72 -6.81 9.41
CA VAL A 431 23.86 -6.46 8.26
C VAL A 431 23.39 -7.73 7.54
N LYS A 432 24.27 -8.71 7.31
CA LYS A 432 23.89 -9.96 6.65
C LYS A 432 22.83 -10.74 7.45
N GLY A 433 23.08 -10.96 8.75
CA GLY A 433 22.20 -11.73 9.63
C GLY A 433 20.85 -11.07 9.89
N SER A 434 20.81 -9.75 10.10
CA SER A 434 19.55 -9.00 10.27
C SER A 434 18.58 -9.20 9.10
N GLN A 435 19.10 -9.41 7.88
CA GLN A 435 18.29 -9.57 6.68
C GLN A 435 17.85 -11.02 6.41
N PHE A 436 18.35 -12.00 7.15
CA PHE A 436 17.74 -13.34 7.19
C PHE A 436 16.53 -13.42 8.12
N ARG A 437 16.35 -12.43 9.01
CA ARG A 437 15.12 -12.28 9.79
C ARG A 437 13.97 -11.82 8.89
N ARG A 438 12.78 -12.39 9.10
CA ARG A 438 11.56 -11.95 8.43
C ARG A 438 11.31 -10.46 8.74
N PRO A 439 11.15 -9.61 7.72
CA PRO A 439 10.68 -8.25 7.93
C PRO A 439 9.23 -8.29 8.45
N LEU A 440 8.95 -7.57 9.54
CA LEU A 440 7.58 -7.41 10.06
C LEU A 440 7.02 -6.01 9.76
N PHE A 441 7.57 -5.38 8.73
CA PHE A 441 7.07 -4.17 8.10
C PHE A 441 7.34 -4.26 6.60
N GLU A 442 6.29 -4.46 5.80
CA GLU A 442 6.39 -4.73 4.37
C GLU A 442 5.32 -4.02 3.55
N PHE A 443 5.69 -3.65 2.31
CA PHE A 443 4.78 -3.18 1.28
C PHE A 443 3.95 -1.92 1.64
N SER A 444 4.48 -1.07 2.52
CA SER A 444 3.82 0.18 2.93
C SER A 444 3.47 1.14 1.78
N GLY A 445 2.54 2.06 2.04
CA GLY A 445 2.16 3.14 1.13
C GLY A 445 3.20 4.26 0.96
N ALA A 446 4.43 4.08 1.46
CA ALA A 446 5.50 5.08 1.39
C ALA A 446 6.00 5.32 -0.04
N CYS A 447 6.65 6.48 -0.24
CA CYS A 447 7.22 6.85 -1.55
C CYS A 447 8.29 5.86 -2.04
N PRO A 448 8.45 5.68 -3.37
CA PRO A 448 9.62 4.99 -3.93
C PRO A 448 10.91 5.63 -3.39
N GLY A 449 11.75 4.84 -2.72
CA GLY A 449 13.02 5.33 -2.16
C GLY A 449 12.87 6.12 -0.85
N CYS A 450 11.74 5.98 -0.13
CA CYS A 450 11.54 6.61 1.17
C CYS A 450 12.73 6.35 2.12
N GLY A 451 13.21 7.42 2.77
CA GLY A 451 14.32 7.35 3.71
C GLY A 451 13.95 6.83 5.09
N GLU A 452 12.67 6.81 5.45
CA GLU A 452 12.20 6.45 6.81
C GLU A 452 12.04 4.93 6.96
N THR A 453 11.39 4.28 6.01
CA THR A 453 10.94 2.89 6.14
C THR A 453 12.03 1.82 6.24
N PRO A 454 13.26 1.97 5.68
CA PRO A 454 14.35 1.03 5.94
C PRO A 454 14.70 0.92 7.43
N TYR A 455 14.61 2.01 8.19
CA TYR A 455 14.86 2.02 9.63
C TYR A 455 13.76 1.29 10.39
N VAL A 456 12.48 1.57 10.07
CA VAL A 456 11.33 0.86 10.64
C VAL A 456 11.43 -0.64 10.36
N LYS A 457 11.68 -1.03 9.11
CA LYS A 457 11.87 -2.44 8.72
C LYS A 457 12.98 -3.11 9.52
N LEU A 458 14.12 -2.45 9.69
CA LEU A 458 15.23 -3.01 10.46
C LEU A 458 14.85 -3.16 11.95
N ALA A 459 14.19 -2.16 12.54
CA ALA A 459 13.73 -2.24 13.93
C ALA A 459 12.78 -3.42 14.13
N THR A 460 11.88 -3.70 13.18
CA THR A 460 10.98 -4.85 13.27
C THR A 460 11.69 -6.19 13.04
N GLN A 461 12.74 -6.25 12.21
CA GLN A 461 13.58 -7.46 12.08
C GLN A 461 14.34 -7.80 13.37
N LEU A 462 14.67 -6.81 14.19
CA LEU A 462 15.42 -7.00 15.44
C LEU A 462 14.52 -7.22 16.66
N PHE A 463 13.37 -6.54 16.72
CA PHE A 463 12.54 -6.49 17.93
C PHE A 463 11.04 -6.74 17.69
N GLY A 464 10.61 -6.90 16.44
CA GLY A 464 9.20 -6.86 16.05
C GLY A 464 8.32 -7.91 16.72
N ASP A 465 8.86 -9.09 17.03
CA ASP A 465 8.15 -10.16 17.74
C ASP A 465 7.63 -9.77 19.15
N ARG A 466 8.19 -8.70 19.74
CA ARG A 466 7.82 -8.24 21.10
C ARG A 466 7.65 -6.72 21.18
N MET A 467 7.44 -6.06 20.05
CA MET A 467 7.41 -4.60 19.92
C MET A 467 5.99 -4.04 20.13
N LEU A 468 5.89 -2.93 20.87
CA LEU A 468 4.72 -2.06 20.86
C LEU A 468 5.16 -0.70 20.29
N ILE A 469 4.37 -0.15 19.37
CA ILE A 469 4.67 1.09 18.67
C ILE A 469 3.60 2.13 19.01
N ALA A 470 4.02 3.21 19.66
CA ALA A 470 3.32 4.48 19.67
C ALA A 470 3.87 5.33 18.51
N ASN A 471 3.02 5.63 17.52
CA ASN A 471 3.43 6.37 16.34
C ASN A 471 2.78 7.76 16.30
N ALA A 472 3.57 8.83 16.21
CA ALA A 472 3.06 10.18 16.06
C ALA A 472 2.39 10.34 14.68
N THR A 473 1.42 11.24 14.59
CA THR A 473 0.82 11.56 13.29
C THR A 473 1.87 12.20 12.37
N GLY A 474 1.98 11.72 11.13
CA GLY A 474 2.96 12.19 10.17
C GLY A 474 3.19 11.20 9.04
N CYS A 475 4.30 11.30 8.31
CA CYS A 475 4.67 10.33 7.28
C CYS A 475 4.51 8.88 7.75
N SER A 476 5.04 8.60 8.95
CA SER A 476 5.09 7.28 9.55
C SER A 476 3.73 6.71 9.93
N SER A 477 2.76 7.54 10.35
CA SER A 477 1.39 7.06 10.53
C SER A 477 0.66 6.87 9.20
N ILE A 478 0.90 7.72 8.20
CA ILE A 478 0.25 7.59 6.90
C ILE A 478 0.70 6.31 6.18
N TYR A 479 2.01 6.06 6.04
CA TYR A 479 2.45 4.81 5.42
C TYR A 479 2.30 3.60 6.34
N GLY A 480 2.17 3.81 7.66
CA GLY A 480 2.13 2.77 8.68
C GLY A 480 0.73 2.28 9.07
N GLY A 481 -0.32 3.06 8.79
CA GLY A 481 -1.69 2.77 9.23
C GLY A 481 -2.79 3.48 8.44
N SER A 482 -2.64 3.68 7.13
CA SER A 482 -3.76 4.12 6.28
C SER A 482 -4.63 2.93 5.88
N ALA A 483 -5.85 2.87 6.44
CA ALA A 483 -6.81 1.83 6.10
C ALA A 483 -7.09 1.77 4.58
N PRO A 484 -7.29 0.56 4.02
CA PRO A 484 -7.37 -0.75 4.69
C PRO A 484 -6.03 -1.49 4.82
N ALA A 485 -4.93 -0.89 4.34
CA ALA A 485 -3.65 -1.58 4.20
C ALA A 485 -2.70 -1.33 5.39
N ALA A 486 -2.48 -2.37 6.19
CA ALA A 486 -1.57 -2.40 7.33
C ALA A 486 -0.25 -3.11 6.94
N PRO A 487 0.89 -2.40 6.92
CA PRO A 487 2.19 -2.96 6.55
C PRO A 487 2.91 -3.72 7.67
N TYR A 488 2.48 -3.55 8.92
CA TYR A 488 3.05 -4.28 10.05
C TYR A 488 2.53 -5.72 10.02
N CYS A 489 3.44 -6.70 10.10
CA CYS A 489 3.11 -8.11 9.94
C CYS A 489 3.43 -8.93 11.17
N VAL A 490 2.98 -10.19 11.15
CA VAL A 490 3.32 -11.20 12.14
C VAL A 490 4.34 -12.22 11.60
N ASN A 491 5.09 -12.84 12.50
CA ASN A 491 5.94 -13.97 12.18
C ASN A 491 5.13 -15.28 12.11
N LYS A 492 5.83 -16.42 11.93
CA LYS A 492 5.20 -17.75 11.84
C LYS A 492 4.43 -18.17 13.10
N ASP A 493 4.74 -17.56 14.24
CA ASP A 493 4.12 -17.86 15.53
C ASP A 493 2.97 -16.88 15.85
N GLY A 494 2.60 -16.02 14.89
CA GLY A 494 1.54 -15.03 15.03
C GLY A 494 1.95 -13.78 15.83
N HIS A 495 3.24 -13.57 16.07
CA HIS A 495 3.74 -12.44 16.85
C HIS A 495 4.28 -11.33 15.94
N GLY A 496 3.92 -10.09 16.25
CA GLY A 496 4.37 -8.92 15.50
C GLY A 496 4.19 -7.61 16.27
N PRO A 497 4.58 -6.48 15.66
CA PRO A 497 4.43 -5.18 16.30
C PRO A 497 2.95 -4.83 16.53
N ALA A 498 2.58 -4.54 17.78
CA ALA A 498 1.30 -3.89 18.06
C ALA A 498 1.46 -2.38 17.80
N TRP A 499 0.67 -1.82 16.89
CA TRP A 499 0.83 -0.45 16.43
C TRP A 499 -0.39 0.41 16.79
N GLY A 500 -0.14 1.66 17.20
CA GLY A 500 -1.20 2.65 17.37
C GLY A 500 -0.71 4.07 17.10
N ASN A 501 -1.56 4.88 16.49
CA ASN A 501 -1.40 6.33 16.39
C ASN A 501 -2.47 6.98 17.26
N SER A 502 -2.03 7.74 18.27
CA SER A 502 -2.93 8.59 19.05
C SER A 502 -3.09 9.94 18.33
N LEU A 503 -2.35 10.98 18.74
CA LEU A 503 -2.37 12.28 18.09
C LEU A 503 -0.98 12.66 17.56
N PHE A 504 -0.86 13.89 17.06
CA PHE A 504 0.40 14.41 16.59
C PHE A 504 1.28 14.85 17.76
N GLU A 505 0.68 15.48 18.76
CA GLU A 505 1.33 16.18 19.85
C GLU A 505 1.69 15.31 21.07
N ASP A 506 1.01 14.18 21.27
CA ASP A 506 1.04 13.42 22.54
C ASP A 506 1.79 12.08 22.46
N ASN A 507 2.49 11.83 21.36
CA ASN A 507 2.97 10.49 21.06
C ASN A 507 4.00 9.95 22.07
N ALA A 508 4.80 10.83 22.68
CA ALA A 508 5.75 10.41 23.71
C ALA A 508 4.99 9.90 24.95
N GLU A 509 4.01 10.67 25.39
CA GLU A 509 3.14 10.40 26.52
C GLU A 509 2.27 9.17 26.27
N TYR A 510 1.81 8.97 25.03
CA TYR A 510 1.07 7.79 24.62
C TYR A 510 1.93 6.52 24.78
N GLY A 511 3.16 6.52 24.25
CA GLY A 511 4.10 5.43 24.45
C GLY A 511 4.49 5.22 25.92
N PHE A 512 4.59 6.30 26.69
CA PHE A 512 4.81 6.23 28.13
C PHE A 512 3.62 5.60 28.87
N GLY A 513 2.39 5.89 28.45
CA GLY A 513 1.18 5.23 28.94
C GLY A 513 1.22 3.73 28.72
N MET A 514 1.66 3.27 27.53
CA MET A 514 1.90 1.85 27.26
C MET A 514 2.94 1.25 28.22
N HIS A 515 4.00 1.99 28.54
CA HIS A 515 5.02 1.57 29.51
C HIS A 515 4.46 1.38 30.91
N LEU A 516 3.67 2.34 31.39
CA LEU A 516 3.03 2.25 32.70
C LEU A 516 2.06 1.06 32.77
N ALA A 517 1.23 0.87 31.73
CA ALA A 517 0.28 -0.23 31.67
C ALA A 517 0.98 -1.60 31.68
N LEU A 518 2.04 -1.77 30.87
CA LEU A 518 2.82 -3.01 30.85
C LEU A 518 3.52 -3.26 32.18
N THR A 519 4.08 -2.23 32.81
CA THR A 519 4.72 -2.34 34.12
C THR A 519 3.71 -2.81 35.17
N ALA A 520 2.55 -2.16 35.27
CA ALA A 520 1.51 -2.56 36.22
C ALA A 520 1.02 -4.01 36.00
N ARG A 521 0.83 -4.42 34.74
CA ARG A 521 0.42 -5.79 34.39
C ARG A 521 1.49 -6.82 34.76
N ARG A 522 2.78 -6.53 34.51
CA ARG A 522 3.89 -7.45 34.85
C ARG A 522 4.20 -7.47 36.35
N ASP A 523 3.98 -6.38 37.07
CA ASP A 523 4.07 -6.35 38.53
C ASP A 523 2.96 -7.20 39.16
N HIS A 524 1.76 -7.15 38.59
CA HIS A 524 0.66 -8.03 39.00
C HIS A 524 0.99 -9.50 38.77
N LEU A 525 1.53 -9.84 37.59
CA LEU A 525 2.00 -11.19 37.30
C LEU A 525 3.10 -11.64 38.28
N THR A 526 4.05 -10.76 38.59
CA THR A 526 5.14 -11.02 39.53
C THR A 526 4.61 -11.36 40.93
N ARG A 527 3.61 -10.62 41.42
CA ARG A 527 2.96 -10.91 42.70
C ARG A 527 2.28 -12.28 42.68
N LEU A 528 1.48 -12.57 41.64
CA LEU A 528 0.83 -13.88 41.50
C LEU A 528 1.85 -15.04 41.48
N MET A 529 2.97 -14.87 40.79
CA MET A 529 4.02 -15.90 40.73
C MET A 529 4.71 -16.08 42.08
N THR A 530 4.92 -14.99 42.83
CA THR A 530 5.51 -15.04 44.18
C THR A 530 4.58 -15.78 45.13
N ASP A 531 3.29 -15.42 45.15
CA ASP A 531 2.28 -16.10 45.96
C ASP A 531 2.15 -17.59 45.58
N ALA A 532 2.25 -17.91 44.29
CA ALA A 532 2.20 -19.30 43.82
C ALA A 532 3.41 -20.13 44.29
N ILE A 533 4.61 -19.54 44.38
CA ILE A 533 5.81 -20.23 44.90
C ILE A 533 5.61 -20.63 46.38
N ASP A 534 4.93 -19.81 47.17
CA ASP A 534 4.66 -20.07 48.58
C ASP A 534 3.48 -21.04 48.80
N SER A 535 2.73 -21.36 47.74
CA SER A 535 1.59 -22.28 47.79
C SER A 535 1.97 -23.76 47.57
N ASP A 536 0.98 -24.66 47.67
CA ASP A 536 1.13 -26.09 47.41
C ASP A 536 1.11 -26.40 45.90
N VAL A 537 2.23 -26.11 45.25
CA VAL A 537 2.50 -26.46 43.84
C VAL A 537 3.77 -27.29 43.72
N SER A 538 3.91 -28.02 42.61
CA SER A 538 5.05 -28.92 42.41
C SER A 538 6.39 -28.17 42.41
N ALA A 539 7.46 -28.84 42.86
CA ALA A 539 8.81 -28.27 42.87
C ALA A 539 9.28 -27.81 41.48
N GLU A 540 8.81 -28.49 40.42
CA GLU A 540 9.10 -28.14 39.03
C GLU A 540 8.47 -26.79 38.64
N ILE A 541 7.21 -26.55 39.03
CA ILE A 541 6.54 -25.26 38.82
C ILE A 541 7.21 -24.16 39.63
N LYS A 542 7.53 -24.41 40.91
CA LYS A 542 8.26 -23.43 41.75
C LYS A 542 9.59 -23.03 41.12
N SER A 543 10.32 -24.00 40.57
CA SER A 543 11.57 -23.75 39.84
C SER A 543 11.36 -22.88 38.60
N ALA A 544 10.34 -23.17 37.78
CA ALA A 544 10.07 -22.40 36.57
C ALA A 544 9.60 -20.97 36.87
N LEU A 545 8.74 -20.79 37.88
CA LEU A 545 8.33 -19.46 38.37
C LEU A 545 9.53 -18.64 38.84
N SER A 546 10.40 -19.24 39.67
CA SER A 546 11.60 -18.58 40.19
C SER A 546 12.59 -18.20 39.09
N ASP A 547 12.79 -19.08 38.10
CA ASP A 547 13.68 -18.83 36.96
C ASP A 547 13.17 -17.66 36.09
N TRP A 548 11.86 -17.61 35.83
CA TRP A 548 11.27 -16.47 35.12
C TRP A 548 11.41 -15.18 35.92
N LEU A 549 11.10 -15.19 37.22
CA LEU A 549 11.23 -14.01 38.09
C LEU A 549 12.65 -13.43 38.08
N ALA A 550 13.67 -14.29 38.10
CA ALA A 550 15.08 -13.89 38.04
C ALA A 550 15.48 -13.28 36.67
N ARG A 551 14.76 -13.61 35.59
CA ARG A 551 15.10 -13.24 34.21
C ARG A 551 14.11 -12.30 33.55
N LYS A 552 13.05 -11.89 34.25
CA LYS A 552 11.90 -11.14 33.69
C LYS A 552 12.30 -9.85 32.95
N ASP A 553 13.42 -9.23 33.31
CA ASP A 553 13.87 -7.96 32.71
C ASP A 553 14.92 -8.15 31.59
N ASN A 554 15.28 -9.40 31.27
CA ASN A 554 16.10 -9.77 30.12
C ASN A 554 15.21 -10.31 28.98
N ALA A 555 15.37 -9.79 27.76
CA ALA A 555 14.50 -10.15 26.63
C ALA A 555 14.53 -11.64 26.31
N GLU A 556 15.71 -12.22 26.11
CA GLU A 556 15.86 -13.63 25.75
C GLU A 556 15.61 -14.54 26.96
N GLY A 557 16.18 -14.19 28.12
CA GLY A 557 16.01 -14.94 29.36
C GLY A 557 14.55 -15.06 29.79
N SER A 558 13.77 -13.97 29.69
CA SER A 558 12.33 -14.00 29.99
C SER A 558 11.52 -14.80 28.98
N ARG A 559 11.92 -14.82 27.70
CA ARG A 559 11.30 -15.66 26.66
C ARG A 559 11.53 -17.13 26.95
N THR A 560 12.78 -17.57 27.10
CA THR A 560 13.12 -18.98 27.34
C THR A 560 12.47 -19.50 28.62
N ALA A 561 12.58 -18.74 29.72
CA ALA A 561 11.94 -19.11 30.98
C ALA A 561 10.41 -19.11 30.87
N GLY A 562 9.84 -18.16 30.13
CA GLY A 562 8.41 -18.04 29.89
C GLY A 562 7.84 -19.22 29.10
N GLN A 563 8.51 -19.64 28.02
CA GLN A 563 8.11 -20.80 27.23
C GLN A 563 8.11 -22.08 28.07
N ARG A 564 9.18 -22.31 28.84
CA ARG A 564 9.24 -23.43 29.80
C ARG A 564 8.07 -23.38 30.78
N LEU A 565 7.77 -22.20 31.33
CA LEU A 565 6.67 -22.03 32.26
C LEU A 565 5.32 -22.33 31.61
N VAL A 566 5.06 -21.81 30.41
CA VAL A 566 3.81 -22.08 29.66
C VAL A 566 3.61 -23.57 29.45
N SER A 567 4.62 -24.29 28.95
CA SER A 567 4.51 -25.74 28.73
C SER A 567 4.18 -26.52 30.01
N LEU A 568 4.75 -26.11 31.16
CA LEU A 568 4.44 -26.71 32.45
C LEU A 568 3.03 -26.37 32.93
N LEU A 569 2.60 -25.13 32.80
CA LEU A 569 1.26 -24.70 33.22
C LEU A 569 0.16 -25.32 32.35
N GLU A 570 0.36 -25.47 31.05
CA GLU A 570 -0.60 -26.15 30.16
C GLU A 570 -0.76 -27.64 30.53
N ARG A 571 0.30 -28.28 31.04
CA ARG A 571 0.26 -29.67 31.51
C ARG A 571 -0.36 -29.80 32.92
N ASP A 572 0.03 -28.92 33.84
CA ASP A 572 -0.12 -29.16 35.29
C ASP A 572 -0.98 -28.13 36.04
N ALA A 573 -1.46 -27.06 35.39
CA ALA A 573 -2.27 -26.05 36.09
C ALA A 573 -3.57 -26.65 36.68
N GLY A 574 -4.09 -27.73 36.07
CA GLY A 574 -5.19 -28.52 36.62
C GLY A 574 -6.42 -27.68 37.02
N ASN A 575 -6.77 -27.69 38.31
CA ASN A 575 -7.81 -26.84 38.90
C ASN A 575 -7.27 -25.71 39.79
N ASN A 576 -5.97 -25.43 39.73
CA ASN A 576 -5.38 -24.33 40.49
C ASN A 576 -5.66 -22.99 39.79
N ASP A 577 -6.55 -22.20 40.37
CA ASP A 577 -6.99 -20.91 39.81
C ASP A 577 -5.84 -19.89 39.66
N VAL A 578 -4.85 -19.92 40.55
CA VAL A 578 -3.69 -19.03 40.47
C VAL A 578 -2.83 -19.39 39.26
N LEU A 579 -2.56 -20.69 39.06
CA LEU A 579 -1.79 -21.16 37.90
C LEU A 579 -2.53 -20.90 36.57
N LYS A 580 -3.85 -21.08 36.53
CA LYS A 580 -4.68 -20.71 35.37
C LYS A 580 -4.62 -19.21 35.08
N ARG A 581 -4.63 -18.38 36.12
CA ARG A 581 -4.53 -16.92 35.98
C ARG A 581 -3.15 -16.48 35.53
N ILE A 582 -2.08 -17.15 35.96
CA ILE A 582 -0.72 -16.91 35.43
C ILE A 582 -0.67 -17.30 33.94
N LEU A 583 -1.23 -18.45 33.58
CA LEU A 583 -1.27 -18.93 32.20
C LEU A 583 -2.07 -18.00 31.27
N SER A 584 -3.18 -17.43 31.74
CA SER A 584 -3.97 -16.46 30.95
C SER A 584 -3.25 -15.13 30.72
N MET A 585 -2.14 -14.89 31.43
CA MET A 585 -1.26 -13.72 31.28
C MET A 585 0.04 -14.06 30.54
N LYS A 586 0.07 -15.16 29.76
CA LYS A 586 1.27 -15.62 29.04
C LYS A 586 1.84 -14.59 28.05
N ASP A 587 0.99 -13.69 27.55
CA ASP A 587 1.39 -12.57 26.70
C ASP A 587 2.40 -11.62 27.39
N LEU A 588 2.49 -11.62 28.72
CA LEU A 588 3.37 -10.76 29.51
C LEU A 588 4.71 -11.39 29.89
N LEU A 589 4.91 -12.69 29.59
CA LEU A 589 6.09 -13.42 30.03
C LEU A 589 7.36 -12.88 29.38
N THR A 590 7.37 -12.79 28.05
CA THR A 590 8.47 -12.17 27.30
C THR A 590 8.48 -10.66 27.51
N LYS A 591 9.64 -10.10 27.92
CA LYS A 591 9.84 -8.65 28.05
C LYS A 591 9.53 -7.94 26.74
N LYS A 592 8.58 -7.00 26.77
CA LYS A 592 8.19 -6.18 25.63
C LYS A 592 9.20 -5.06 25.35
N SER A 593 9.18 -4.54 24.12
CA SER A 593 10.02 -3.43 23.64
C SER A 593 9.12 -2.29 23.22
N ILE A 594 9.15 -1.17 23.94
CA ILE A 594 8.27 -0.03 23.64
C ILE A 594 9.02 0.94 22.74
N TRP A 595 8.40 1.28 21.63
CA TRP A 595 8.96 2.17 20.61
C TRP A 595 8.03 3.35 20.37
N ILE A 596 8.61 4.53 20.33
CA ILE A 596 7.94 5.80 20.10
C ILE A 596 8.49 6.35 18.79
N PHE A 597 7.71 6.22 17.72
CA PHE A 597 8.07 6.62 16.36
C PHE A 597 7.49 7.99 16.04
N GLY A 598 8.26 8.86 15.38
CA GLY A 598 7.73 10.09 14.82
C GLY A 598 8.74 10.82 13.94
N GLY A 599 8.27 11.83 13.21
CA GLY A 599 9.12 12.69 12.39
C GLY A 599 9.73 13.85 13.18
N ASP A 600 10.55 14.65 12.51
CA ASP A 600 11.17 15.87 13.06
C ASP A 600 10.13 16.87 13.59
N GLY A 601 9.09 17.23 12.81
CA GLY A 601 8.06 18.17 13.27
C GLY A 601 7.30 17.72 14.54
N TRP A 602 7.23 16.42 14.84
CA TRP A 602 6.74 15.97 16.14
C TRP A 602 7.80 16.20 17.23
N ALA A 603 9.01 15.68 17.02
CA ALA A 603 10.04 15.61 18.04
C ALA A 603 10.62 16.97 18.43
N TYR A 604 10.75 17.90 17.47
CA TYR A 604 11.38 19.21 17.67
C TYR A 604 10.38 20.34 17.92
N ASP A 605 9.12 20.18 17.49
CA ASP A 605 8.09 21.22 17.61
C ASP A 605 6.95 20.79 18.53
N ILE A 606 5.88 20.22 17.97
CA ILE A 606 4.57 20.13 18.65
C ILE A 606 4.59 19.14 19.83
N GLY A 607 5.38 18.07 19.75
CA GLY A 607 5.50 17.05 20.78
C GLY A 607 6.77 17.15 21.61
N TYR A 608 7.61 18.17 21.41
CA TYR A 608 8.91 18.28 22.10
C TYR A 608 8.75 18.34 23.62
N GLY A 609 7.77 19.08 24.13
CA GLY A 609 7.53 19.17 25.58
C GLY A 609 7.18 17.83 26.22
N GLY A 610 6.37 17.02 25.53
CA GLY A 610 6.04 15.65 25.93
C GLY A 610 7.25 14.72 25.85
N LEU A 611 8.02 14.83 24.77
CA LEU A 611 9.24 14.05 24.56
C LEU A 611 10.29 14.33 25.64
N ASP A 612 10.59 15.60 25.93
CA ASP A 612 11.51 16.01 26.99
C ASP A 612 11.09 15.41 28.34
N HIS A 613 9.81 15.54 28.69
CA HIS A 613 9.27 15.01 29.93
C HIS A 613 9.44 13.49 30.04
N VAL A 614 9.10 12.74 28.98
CA VAL A 614 9.21 11.28 28.97
C VAL A 614 10.67 10.82 29.03
N MET A 615 11.58 11.51 28.34
CA MET A 615 13.01 11.20 28.43
C MET A 615 13.57 11.51 29.82
N ALA A 616 13.12 12.58 30.47
CA ALA A 616 13.51 12.94 31.83
C ALA A 616 13.06 11.90 32.88
N MET A 617 11.99 11.13 32.62
CA MET A 617 11.54 10.04 33.49
C MET A 617 12.50 8.86 33.55
N ASN A 618 13.46 8.76 32.63
CA ASN A 618 14.50 7.73 32.58
C ASN A 618 13.92 6.30 32.69
N LYS A 619 12.87 6.03 31.91
CA LYS A 619 12.23 4.71 31.80
C LYS A 619 12.67 3.99 30.53
N ASP A 620 12.49 2.67 30.51
CA ASP A 620 12.84 1.79 29.38
C ASP A 620 11.84 1.95 28.23
N VAL A 621 12.03 3.01 27.44
CA VAL A 621 11.34 3.31 26.19
C VAL A 621 12.38 3.67 25.11
N ASN A 622 12.09 3.36 23.85
CA ASN A 622 12.97 3.64 22.71
C ASN A 622 12.31 4.69 21.83
N VAL A 623 12.99 5.81 21.55
CA VAL A 623 12.48 6.85 20.65
C VAL A 623 13.22 6.75 19.31
N LEU A 624 12.48 6.69 18.21
CA LEU A 624 13.01 6.76 16.85
C LEU A 624 12.44 8.01 16.16
N VAL A 625 13.28 9.03 16.03
CA VAL A 625 12.98 10.23 15.24
C VAL A 625 13.46 10.02 13.81
N MET A 626 12.55 10.07 12.86
CA MET A 626 12.83 10.00 11.43
C MET A 626 12.92 11.42 10.88
N ASP A 627 14.12 11.99 10.94
CA ASP A 627 14.43 13.40 10.64
C ASP A 627 14.55 13.61 9.11
N THR A 628 13.66 14.42 8.52
CA THR A 628 13.46 14.50 7.05
C THR A 628 13.89 15.80 6.38
#